data_AF-A0A837FZ89-F1
#
_entry.id   AF-A0A837FZ89-F1
#
_cell.length_a   1.000
_cell.length_b   1.000
_cell.length_c   1.000
_cell.angle_alpha   90.00
_cell.angle_beta   90.00
_cell.angle_gamma   90.00
#
_symmetry.space_group_name_H-M   'P 1'
#
loop_
_entity.id
_entity.type
_entity.pdbx_description
1 polymer ?
#
loop_
_entity_poly.entity_id
_entity_poly.type
_entity_poly.pdbx_seq_one_letter_code
_entity_poly.pdbx_strand_id
1 'polypeptide(L)'
;MKNELDPTKVLHTYETVMANGTPTEYGKMYEGVEAFSDYDGYSVYLRGNGVELKIGFHNTYHLEYDQEHLRDTFLKKVATLAK
;
A
#
# COMPACT_ATOMS: atom_id res chain seq x y z
N MET A 1 8.86 -5.38 -18.25
CA MET A 1 9.25 -4.19 -17.44
C MET A 1 9.43 -4.70 -16.02
N LYS A 2 10.65 -4.66 -15.48
CA LYS A 2 10.95 -5.14 -14.12
C LYS A 2 10.36 -4.12 -13.14
N ASN A 3 9.12 -4.35 -12.70
CA ASN A 3 8.51 -3.56 -11.64
C ASN A 3 9.09 -4.05 -10.31
N GLU A 4 10.33 -3.68 -10.01
CA GLU A 4 10.80 -3.67 -8.63
C GLU A 4 9.95 -2.66 -7.89
N LEU A 5 9.17 -3.15 -6.92
CA LEU A 5 8.33 -2.34 -6.06
C LEU A 5 9.22 -1.31 -5.36
N ASP A 6 9.05 -0.04 -5.71
CA ASP A 6 9.84 1.06 -5.14
C ASP A 6 9.27 1.42 -3.76
N PRO A 7 10.00 1.20 -2.66
CA PRO A 7 9.52 1.49 -1.31
C PRO A 7 9.12 2.95 -1.13
N THR A 8 9.80 3.88 -1.82
CA THR A 8 9.47 5.31 -1.74
C THR A 8 8.10 5.60 -2.32
N LYS A 9 7.70 4.93 -3.41
CA LYS A 9 6.35 5.10 -3.99
C LYS A 9 5.25 4.60 -3.07
N VAL A 10 5.53 3.51 -2.36
CA VAL A 10 4.58 2.94 -1.39
C VAL A 10 4.39 3.90 -0.22
N LEU A 11 5.47 4.51 0.28
CA LEU A 11 5.40 5.54 1.32
C LEU A 11 4.63 6.78 0.85
N HIS A 12 4.89 7.31 -0.35
CA HIS A 12 4.10 8.43 -0.88
C HIS A 12 2.62 8.08 -1.05
N THR A 13 2.31 6.84 -1.44
CA THR A 13 0.92 6.37 -1.50
C THR A 13 0.28 6.35 -0.13
N TYR A 14 0.99 5.81 0.86
CA TYR A 14 0.54 5.81 2.26
C TYR A 14 0.23 7.24 2.72
N GLU A 15 1.13 8.18 2.51
CA GLU A 15 0.91 9.59 2.87
C GLU A 15 -0.30 10.20 2.13
N THR A 16 -0.45 9.92 0.85
CA THR A 16 -1.59 10.39 0.04
C THR A 16 -2.92 9.85 0.55
N VAL A 17 -2.98 8.55 0.87
CA VAL A 17 -4.16 7.91 1.47
C VAL A 17 -4.43 8.48 2.86
N MET A 18 -3.39 8.72 3.65
CA MET A 18 -3.54 9.28 4.99
C MET A 18 -4.00 10.75 4.97
N ALA A 19 -3.60 11.51 3.96
CA ALA A 19 -3.98 12.91 3.78
C ALA A 19 -5.41 13.07 3.22
N ASN A 20 -5.78 12.28 2.20
CA ASN A 20 -7.03 12.47 1.45
C ASN A 20 -8.11 11.42 1.76
N GLY A 21 -7.75 10.35 2.45
CA GLY A 21 -8.63 9.22 2.73
C GLY A 21 -9.59 9.45 3.87
N THR A 22 -10.65 8.64 3.87
CA THR A 22 -11.66 8.59 4.93
C THR A 22 -11.22 7.61 6.02
N PRO A 23 -11.45 7.90 7.32
CA PRO A 23 -11.15 6.98 8.41
C PRO A 23 -11.83 5.61 8.23
N THR A 24 -11.12 4.56 8.63
CA THR A 24 -11.57 3.16 8.69
C THR A 24 -11.27 2.59 10.08
N GLU A 25 -11.56 1.31 10.29
CA GLU A 25 -11.25 0.62 11.55
C GLU A 25 -9.74 0.59 11.86
N TYR A 26 -8.89 0.44 10.83
CA TYR A 26 -7.44 0.26 10.99
C TYR A 26 -6.62 1.49 10.60
N GLY A 27 -7.12 2.33 9.71
CA GLY A 27 -6.39 3.50 9.22
C GLY A 27 -7.28 4.39 8.36
N LYS A 28 -6.89 4.63 7.10
CA LYS A 28 -7.68 5.43 6.16
C LYS A 28 -7.81 4.74 4.81
N MET A 29 -8.94 4.93 4.14
CA MET A 29 -9.19 4.44 2.79
C MET A 29 -9.29 5.59 1.81
N TYR A 30 -8.58 5.49 0.69
CA TYR A 30 -8.63 6.46 -0.40
C TYR A 30 -8.61 5.73 -1.74
N GLU A 31 -9.56 6.07 -2.60
CA GLU A 31 -9.77 5.45 -3.91
C GLU A 31 -9.77 3.91 -3.88
N GLY A 32 -10.18 3.26 -2.78
CA GLY A 32 -10.19 1.79 -2.66
C GLY A 32 -8.83 1.15 -2.35
N VAL A 33 -7.85 1.94 -1.91
CA VAL A 33 -6.66 1.49 -1.20
C VAL A 33 -6.80 1.92 0.25
N GLU A 34 -6.71 0.99 1.19
CA GLU A 34 -6.63 1.31 2.60
C GLU A 34 -5.18 1.28 3.07
N ALA A 35 -4.80 2.30 3.82
CA ALA A 35 -3.47 2.48 4.38
C ALA A 35 -3.57 2.53 5.90
N PHE A 36 -2.70 1.77 6.56
CA PHE A 36 -2.58 1.76 8.02
C PHE A 36 -1.14 1.44 8.43
N SER A 37 -0.82 1.68 9.69
CA SER A 37 0.49 1.38 10.26
C SER A 37 0.34 0.43 11.44
N ASP A 38 1.41 -0.29 11.76
CA ASP A 38 1.48 -1.07 12.99
C ASP A 38 1.42 -0.16 14.24
N TYR A 39 1.21 -0.77 15.41
CA TYR A 39 1.08 -0.07 16.70
C TYR A 39 2.29 0.81 17.02
N ASP A 40 3.48 0.32 16.69
CA ASP A 40 4.75 1.02 16.89
C ASP A 40 5.14 1.95 15.72
N GLY A 41 4.37 1.95 14.63
CA GLY A 41 4.61 2.77 13.45
C GLY A 41 5.80 2.33 12.60
N TYR A 42 6.43 1.18 12.88
CA TYR A 42 7.58 0.73 12.11
C TYR A 42 7.20 0.04 10.79
N SER A 43 5.98 -0.49 10.68
CA SER A 43 5.51 -1.09 9.43
C SER A 43 4.31 -0.33 8.90
N VAL A 44 4.32 -0.09 7.59
CA VAL A 44 3.16 0.45 6.85
C VAL A 44 2.54 -0.65 6.02
N TYR A 45 1.23 -0.62 5.93
CA TYR A 45 0.42 -1.59 5.22
C TYR A 45 -0.48 -0.85 4.23
N LEU A 46 -0.52 -1.35 3.00
CA LEU A 46 -1.48 -0.94 1.97
C LEU A 46 -2.27 -2.17 1.58
N ARG A 47 -3.60 -2.11 1.66
CA ARG A 47 -4.48 -3.20 1.25
C ARG A 47 -5.54 -2.75 0.26
N GLY A 48 -5.92 -3.64 -0.64
CA GLY A 48 -7.01 -3.40 -1.58
C GLY A 48 -7.21 -4.54 -2.55
N ASN A 49 -8.47 -4.84 -2.87
CA ASN A 49 -8.87 -5.80 -3.91
C ASN A 49 -8.22 -7.20 -3.76
N GLY A 50 -8.13 -7.72 -2.53
CA GLY A 50 -7.52 -9.03 -2.24
C GLY A 50 -5.99 -9.04 -2.27
N VAL A 51 -5.37 -7.86 -2.21
CA VAL A 51 -3.91 -7.71 -2.14
C VAL A 51 -3.57 -6.95 -0.87
N GLU A 52 -2.56 -7.42 -0.16
CA GLU A 52 -1.96 -6.74 0.98
C GLU A 52 -0.46 -6.57 0.74
N LEU A 53 0.00 -5.34 0.90
CA LEU A 53 1.40 -4.95 0.78
C LEU A 53 1.85 -4.41 2.13
N LYS A 54 2.79 -5.11 2.76
CA LYS A 54 3.50 -4.68 3.95
C LYS A 54 4.88 -4.16 3.56
N ILE A 55 5.25 -2.99 4.06
CA ILE A 55 6.63 -2.51 4.04
C ILE A 55 7.14 -2.37 5.47
N GLY A 56 8.23 -3.08 5.74
CA GLY A 56 8.99 -2.99 6.97
C GLY A 56 10.30 -2.21 6.78
N PHE A 57 11.10 -2.20 7.84
CA PHE A 57 12.42 -1.57 7.84
C PHE A 57 13.39 -2.28 6.87
N HIS A 58 14.44 -1.58 6.45
CA HIS A 58 15.45 -2.04 5.49
C HIS A 58 14.93 -2.33 4.06
N ASN A 59 13.89 -1.62 3.61
CA ASN A 59 13.29 -1.80 2.28
C ASN A 59 12.81 -3.23 2.02
N THR A 60 12.45 -3.95 3.08
CA THR A 60 11.82 -5.27 2.95
C THR A 60 10.34 -5.09 2.74
N TYR A 61 9.79 -5.77 1.74
CA TYR A 61 8.36 -5.80 1.48
C TYR A 61 7.84 -7.22 1.48
N HIS A 62 6.58 -7.38 1.90
CA HIS A 62 5.81 -8.61 1.76
C HIS A 62 4.53 -8.27 1.01
N LEU A 63 4.26 -9.04 -0.04
CA LEU A 63 3.13 -8.83 -0.92
C LEU A 63 2.32 -10.13 -0.96
N GLU A 64 1.16 -10.11 -0.31
CA GLU A 64 0.22 -11.21 -0.24
C GLU A 64 -0.93 -10.94 -1.21
N TYR A 65 -1.24 -11.93 -2.06
CA TYR A 65 -2.29 -11.81 -3.06
C TYR A 65 -2.80 -13.19 -3.47
N ASP A 66 -4.11 -13.29 -3.72
CA ASP A 66 -4.72 -14.54 -4.19
C ASP A 66 -4.38 -14.85 -5.65
N GLN A 67 -4.32 -13.82 -6.51
CA GLN A 67 -4.14 -13.97 -7.95
C GLN A 67 -3.21 -12.88 -8.52
N GLU A 68 -2.33 -13.27 -9.45
CA GLU A 68 -1.35 -12.34 -10.04
C GLU A 68 -1.99 -11.12 -10.73
N HIS A 69 -3.18 -11.28 -11.31
CA HIS A 69 -3.87 -10.16 -11.96
C HIS A 69 -4.38 -9.11 -10.96
N LEU A 70 -4.75 -9.54 -9.73
CA LEU A 70 -5.15 -8.64 -8.65
C LEU A 70 -3.93 -7.86 -8.17
N ARG A 71 -2.80 -8.54 -7.99
CA ARG A 71 -1.49 -7.94 -7.69
C ARG A 71 -1.16 -6.84 -8.68
N ASP A 72 -1.16 -7.14 -9.98
CA ASP A 72 -0.78 -6.17 -11.02
C ASP A 72 -1.71 -4.95 -11.04
N THR A 73 -3.02 -5.17 -10.85
CA THR A 73 -4.01 -4.10 -10.77
C THR A 73 -3.78 -3.21 -9.54
N PHE A 74 -3.53 -3.83 -8.39
CA PHE A 74 -3.22 -3.12 -7.14
C PHE A 74 -1.94 -2.29 -7.26
N LEU A 75 -0.85 -2.88 -7.78
CA LEU A 75 0.43 -2.18 -7.93
C LEU A 75 0.34 -0.98 -8.88
N LYS A 76 -0.42 -1.08 -9.96
CA LYS A 76 -0.70 0.07 -10.85
C LYS A 76 -1.44 1.18 -10.12
N LYS A 77 -2.36 0.81 -9.23
CA LYS A 77 -3.15 1.76 -8.44
C LYS A 77 -2.30 2.49 -7.42
N VAL A 78 -1.48 1.75 -6.66
CA VAL A 78 -0.47 2.32 -5.75
C VAL A 78 0.44 3.29 -6.51
N ALA A 79 0.99 2.88 -7.66
CA ALA A 79 1.85 3.75 -8.46
C ALA A 79 1.14 5.03 -8.97
N THR A 80 -0.18 5.00 -9.15
CA THR A 80 -0.98 6.17 -9.57
C THR A 80 -1.23 7.14 -8.42
N LEU A 81 -1.29 6.61 -7.19
CA LEU A 81 -1.50 7.38 -5.95
C LEU A 81 -0.20 7.94 -5.37
N ALA A 82 0.96 7.41 -5.77
CA ALA A 82 2.29 7.88 -5.38
C ALA A 82 2.68 9.21 -6.06
N LYS A 83 1.89 10.27 -5.87
CA LYS A 83 2.10 11.60 -6.46
C LYS A 83 2.73 12.59 -5.50
#